data_AF-X1SQF6-F1
#
_entry.id   AF-X1SQF6-F1
#
_cell.length_a   1.000
_cell.length_b   1.000
_cell.length_c   1.000
_cell.angle_alpha   90.00
_cell.angle_beta   90.00
_cell.angle_gamma   90.00
#
_symmetry.space_group_name_H-M   'P 1'
#
loop_
_entity.id
_entity.type
_entity.pdbx_description
1 polymer ?
#
loop_
_entity_poly.entity_id
_entity_poly.type
_entity_poly.pdbx_seq_one_letter_code
_entity_poly.pdbx_strand_id
1 'polypeptide(L)'
;VRDYLLEITKEIVDLGIKSIAFDYIRFPTDGDVKRIRLTNVKGPRSTPIIQFLKKIRNELGNEVEIGVCVFGFAVWYNLRTEGQDIEKMGEHIDILYPMLYPSHFHRNFKKEVNEYWRNYWIYFDSVKEAIKKSPSSVKITPFIQGFDLRAESFDGEYIFSQINGTLSGMADGFVIWNASCNYSTSWNALLWIRNSILRRSVQMSLNTRMKEEGRRYQNKVLEQLLAQEKIQKKNLTMPQTHSLIDSLPLLKTRKIYPDPMIP
;
A
#
# COMPACT_ATOMS: atom_id res chain seq x y z
N VAL A 1 -22.85 26.19 -2.79
CA VAL A 1 -21.80 25.39 -2.11
C VAL A 1 -21.01 24.55 -3.10
N ARG A 2 -21.60 23.61 -3.85
CA ARG A 2 -20.83 22.78 -4.80
C ARG A 2 -20.12 23.60 -5.88
N ASP A 3 -20.82 24.55 -6.49
CA ASP A 3 -20.21 25.42 -7.50
C ASP A 3 -19.10 26.29 -6.89
N TYR A 4 -19.30 26.79 -5.66
CA TYR A 4 -18.25 27.49 -4.93
C TYR A 4 -16.99 26.62 -4.70
N LEU A 5 -17.15 25.35 -4.32
CA LEU A 5 -16.01 24.43 -4.18
C LEU A 5 -15.34 24.15 -5.53
N LEU A 6 -16.10 24.06 -6.63
CA LEU A 6 -15.55 23.91 -7.97
C LEU A 6 -14.71 25.14 -8.37
N GLU A 7 -15.21 26.35 -8.13
CA GLU A 7 -14.47 27.57 -8.49
C GLU A 7 -13.18 27.72 -7.66
N ILE A 8 -13.20 27.41 -6.35
CA ILE A 8 -11.96 27.34 -5.56
C ILE A 8 -11.00 26.28 -6.14
N THR A 9 -11.55 25.13 -6.54
CA THR A 9 -10.73 24.06 -7.11
C THR A 9 -10.05 24.53 -8.40
N LYS A 10 -10.77 25.25 -9.28
CA LYS A 10 -10.22 25.83 -10.50
C LYS A 10 -9.13 26.87 -10.19
N GLU A 11 -9.37 27.77 -9.24
CA GLU A 11 -8.37 28.75 -8.80
C GLU A 11 -7.08 28.06 -8.33
N ILE A 12 -7.19 26.99 -7.54
CA ILE A 12 -6.05 26.19 -7.08
C ILE A 12 -5.31 25.53 -8.25
N VAL A 13 -6.03 25.00 -9.25
CA VAL A 13 -5.44 24.41 -10.47
C VAL A 13 -4.70 25.47 -11.30
N ASP A 14 -5.27 26.67 -11.43
CA ASP A 14 -4.69 27.78 -12.17
C ASP A 14 -3.39 28.28 -11.52
N LEU A 15 -3.25 28.13 -10.20
CA LEU A 15 -1.99 28.34 -9.46
C LEU A 15 -0.94 27.22 -9.69
N GLY A 16 -1.28 26.19 -10.47
CA GLY A 16 -0.37 25.12 -10.88
C GLY A 16 -0.44 23.84 -10.04
N ILE A 17 -1.36 23.75 -9.07
CA ILE A 17 -1.56 22.53 -8.29
C ILE A 17 -2.31 21.50 -9.14
N LYS A 18 -1.69 20.33 -9.36
CA LYS A 18 -2.22 19.27 -10.23
C LYS A 18 -2.78 18.06 -9.48
N SER A 19 -2.79 18.07 -8.15
CA SER A 19 -3.35 16.99 -7.34
C SER A 19 -4.16 17.59 -6.19
N ILE A 20 -5.46 17.34 -6.17
CA ILE A 20 -6.41 17.97 -5.26
C ILE A 20 -7.21 16.90 -4.54
N ALA A 21 -7.16 16.91 -3.21
CA ALA A 21 -7.95 16.02 -2.38
C ALA A 21 -9.16 16.75 -1.77
N PHE A 22 -10.37 16.22 -1.99
CA PHE A 22 -11.55 16.66 -1.27
C PHE A 22 -11.59 15.96 0.09
N ASP A 23 -11.24 16.73 1.12
CA ASP A 23 -11.21 16.21 2.47
C ASP A 23 -12.62 15.83 2.97
N TYR A 24 -12.65 14.68 3.61
CA TYR A 24 -13.76 14.08 4.32
C TYR A 24 -15.13 14.24 3.66
N ILE A 25 -15.24 13.90 2.37
CA ILE A 25 -16.47 14.08 1.60
C ILE A 25 -17.58 13.14 2.10
N ARG A 26 -18.65 13.72 2.67
CA ARG A 26 -19.76 12.97 3.28
C ARG A 26 -20.98 13.84 3.60
N PHE A 27 -22.06 13.17 3.98
CA PHE A 27 -23.16 13.76 4.74
C PHE A 27 -22.79 13.88 6.24
N PRO A 28 -23.36 14.86 6.96
CA PRO A 28 -23.07 15.05 8.38
C PRO A 28 -23.42 13.82 9.23
N THR A 29 -22.52 13.47 10.15
CA THR A 29 -22.67 12.37 11.13
C THR A 29 -22.65 12.86 12.57
N ASP A 30 -22.20 14.10 12.79
CA ASP A 30 -21.93 14.67 14.11
C ASP A 30 -22.72 15.97 14.30
N GLY A 31 -22.89 16.38 15.56
CA GLY A 31 -23.73 17.52 15.93
C GLY A 31 -25.23 17.18 15.93
N ASP A 32 -26.08 18.19 15.77
CA ASP A 32 -27.54 18.02 15.79
C ASP A 32 -28.08 17.56 14.41
N VAL A 33 -27.68 16.36 14.02
CA VAL A 33 -28.06 15.74 12.73
C VAL A 33 -29.57 15.58 12.57
N LYS A 34 -30.33 15.58 13.67
CA LYS A 34 -31.81 15.48 13.65
C LYS A 34 -32.46 16.74 13.07
N ARG A 35 -31.78 17.89 13.11
CA ARG A 35 -32.28 19.15 12.53
C ARG A 35 -32.07 19.25 11.02
N ILE A 36 -31.30 18.34 10.42
CA ILE A 36 -30.99 18.38 8.99
C ILE A 36 -32.23 17.99 8.18
N ARG A 37 -32.66 18.89 7.29
CA ARG A 37 -33.69 18.59 6.29
C ARG A 37 -33.07 18.39 4.91
N LEU A 38 -33.07 17.14 4.44
CA LEU A 38 -32.59 16.77 3.11
C LEU A 38 -33.70 16.97 2.07
N THR A 39 -34.00 18.21 1.72
CA THR A 39 -35.15 18.55 0.86
C THR A 39 -34.93 18.21 -0.62
N ASN A 40 -33.68 18.16 -1.07
CA ASN A 40 -33.31 17.97 -2.49
C ASN A 40 -32.48 16.71 -2.76
N VAL A 41 -32.48 15.73 -1.85
CA VAL A 41 -31.79 14.45 -2.06
C VAL A 41 -32.81 13.40 -2.50
N LYS A 42 -32.89 13.17 -3.81
CA LYS A 42 -33.64 12.05 -4.38
C LYS A 42 -32.72 10.84 -4.52
N GLY A 43 -33.15 9.69 -4.02
CA GLY A 43 -32.37 8.45 -4.09
C GLY A 43 -31.27 8.34 -3.03
N PRO A 44 -30.24 7.49 -3.27
CA PRO A 44 -29.14 7.28 -2.33
C PRO A 44 -28.36 8.55 -2.03
N ARG A 45 -27.88 8.72 -0.80
CA ARG A 45 -27.02 9.86 -0.42
C ARG A 45 -25.68 9.88 -1.17
N SER A 46 -25.23 8.76 -1.73
CA SER A 46 -24.04 8.74 -2.59
C SER A 46 -24.25 9.46 -3.92
N THR A 47 -25.48 9.49 -4.47
CA THR A 47 -25.79 10.13 -5.76
C THR A 47 -25.31 11.58 -5.85
N PRO A 48 -25.65 12.48 -4.91
CA PRO A 48 -25.17 13.86 -4.96
C PRO A 48 -23.64 14.01 -4.86
N ILE A 49 -22.96 13.10 -4.16
CA ILE A 49 -21.49 13.10 -4.05
C ILE A 49 -20.87 12.67 -5.39
N ILE A 50 -21.36 11.58 -5.97
CA ILE A 50 -20.90 11.06 -7.27
C ILE A 50 -21.13 12.11 -8.36
N GLN A 51 -22.30 12.77 -8.40
CA GLN A 51 -22.58 13.84 -9.35
C GLN A 51 -21.63 15.03 -9.21
N PHE A 52 -21.24 15.37 -7.98
CA PHE A 52 -20.26 16.42 -7.73
C PHE A 52 -18.88 16.02 -8.26
N LEU A 53 -18.39 14.84 -7.92
CA LEU A 53 -17.09 14.33 -8.41
C LEU A 53 -17.05 14.23 -9.93
N LYS A 54 -18.14 13.75 -10.55
CA LYS A 54 -18.29 13.73 -12.01
C LYS A 54 -18.20 15.13 -12.61
N LYS A 55 -18.86 16.13 -11.98
CA LYS A 55 -18.78 17.52 -12.44
C LYS A 55 -17.35 18.05 -12.35
N ILE A 56 -16.66 17.82 -11.23
CA ILE A 56 -15.25 18.23 -11.05
C ILE A 56 -14.37 17.59 -12.13
N ARG A 57 -14.46 16.27 -12.34
CA ARG A 57 -13.72 15.56 -13.39
C ARG A 57 -13.97 16.15 -14.78
N ASN A 58 -15.23 16.40 -15.14
CA ASN A 58 -15.57 16.93 -16.45
C ASN A 58 -15.01 18.34 -16.69
N GLU A 59 -14.96 19.16 -15.65
CA GLU A 59 -14.49 20.56 -15.75
C GLU A 59 -12.96 20.67 -15.74
N LEU A 60 -12.27 19.80 -14.99
CA LEU A 60 -10.80 19.84 -14.84
C LEU A 60 -10.06 18.93 -15.83
N GLY A 61 -10.74 17.95 -16.42
CA GLY A 61 -10.14 16.96 -17.31
C GLY A 61 -9.26 15.94 -16.57
N ASN A 62 -8.40 15.25 -17.32
CA ASN A 62 -7.57 14.14 -16.81
C ASN A 62 -6.14 14.58 -16.40
N GLU A 63 -5.79 15.85 -16.61
CA GLU A 63 -4.47 16.38 -16.23
C GLU A 63 -4.37 16.72 -14.73
N VAL A 64 -5.50 16.76 -14.03
CA VAL A 64 -5.59 17.02 -12.60
C VAL A 64 -5.98 15.74 -11.89
N GLU A 65 -5.18 15.33 -10.91
CA GLU A 65 -5.49 14.23 -10.02
C GLU A 65 -6.56 14.65 -9.01
N ILE A 66 -7.62 13.86 -8.90
CA ILE A 66 -8.72 14.06 -7.96
C ILE A 66 -8.63 13.00 -6.87
N GLY A 67 -8.38 13.46 -5.66
CA GLY A 67 -8.38 12.67 -4.43
C GLY A 67 -9.67 12.83 -3.64
N VAL A 68 -10.07 11.80 -2.89
CA VAL A 68 -11.14 11.92 -1.89
C VAL A 68 -10.77 11.22 -0.58
N CYS A 69 -10.98 11.92 0.53
CA CYS A 69 -10.81 11.33 1.86
C CYS A 69 -12.15 10.77 2.36
N VAL A 70 -12.14 9.52 2.84
CA VAL A 70 -13.33 8.81 3.29
C VAL A 70 -13.12 8.20 4.68
N PHE A 71 -14.19 7.79 5.34
CA PHE A 71 -14.06 7.00 6.56
C PHE A 71 -13.30 5.71 6.28
N GLY A 72 -12.46 5.27 7.22
CA GLY A 72 -11.78 3.99 7.08
C GLY A 72 -12.72 2.81 6.85
N PHE A 73 -13.89 2.81 7.49
CA PHE A 73 -14.90 1.77 7.30
C PHE A 73 -15.54 1.72 5.91
N ALA A 74 -15.39 2.77 5.09
CA ALA A 74 -15.98 2.79 3.75
C ALA A 74 -15.37 1.73 2.82
N VAL A 75 -14.13 1.31 3.07
CA VAL A 75 -13.48 0.23 2.30
C VAL A 75 -14.15 -1.11 2.52
N TRP A 76 -14.72 -1.32 3.72
CA TRP A 76 -15.42 -2.54 4.11
C TRP A 76 -16.88 -2.54 3.67
N TYR A 77 -17.56 -1.39 3.75
CA TYR A 77 -19.01 -1.28 3.51
C TYR A 77 -19.37 0.01 2.79
N ASN A 78 -20.46 -0.01 2.01
CA ASN A 78 -21.02 1.23 1.48
C ASN A 78 -21.73 1.97 2.62
N LEU A 79 -21.17 3.12 3.01
CA LEU A 79 -21.69 3.92 4.12
C LEU A 79 -22.84 4.78 3.61
N ARG A 80 -24.05 4.21 3.63
CA ARG A 80 -25.25 4.79 3.02
C ARG A 80 -25.68 6.10 3.66
N THR A 81 -25.46 6.27 4.97
CA THR A 81 -25.83 7.48 5.71
C THR A 81 -24.88 8.62 5.37
N GLU A 82 -23.60 8.31 5.21
CA GLU A 82 -22.50 9.22 4.90
C GLU A 82 -22.44 9.51 3.40
N GLY A 83 -23.02 8.63 2.58
CA GLY A 83 -23.00 8.73 1.12
C GLY A 83 -21.70 8.24 0.48
N GLN A 84 -20.90 7.43 1.18
CA GLN A 84 -19.62 6.94 0.67
C GLN A 84 -19.81 5.58 -0.01
N ASP A 85 -19.70 5.58 -1.34
CA ASP A 85 -19.81 4.41 -2.21
C ASP A 85 -18.55 4.36 -3.08
N ILE A 86 -17.51 3.69 -2.58
CA ILE A 86 -16.14 3.74 -3.15
C ILE A 86 -16.11 3.28 -4.60
N GLU A 87 -16.87 2.24 -4.94
CA GLU A 87 -16.89 1.69 -6.30
C GLU A 87 -17.31 2.76 -7.31
N LYS A 88 -18.42 3.46 -7.02
CA LYS A 88 -18.95 4.51 -7.89
C LYS A 88 -18.17 5.82 -7.81
N MET A 89 -17.64 6.16 -6.64
CA MET A 89 -16.74 7.31 -6.51
C MET A 89 -15.46 7.08 -7.32
N GLY A 90 -14.97 5.84 -7.33
CA GLY A 90 -13.79 5.35 -8.05
C GLY A 90 -13.79 5.65 -9.55
N GLU A 91 -14.97 5.72 -10.17
CA GLU A 91 -15.11 6.07 -11.59
C GLU A 91 -14.72 7.53 -11.91
N HIS A 92 -14.56 8.38 -10.90
CA HIS A 92 -14.39 9.82 -11.07
C HIS A 92 -13.16 10.39 -10.34
N ILE A 93 -12.40 9.56 -9.63
CA ILE A 93 -11.24 9.94 -8.81
C ILE A 93 -10.00 9.18 -9.26
N ASP A 94 -8.83 9.69 -8.93
CA ASP A 94 -7.55 9.01 -9.14
C ASP A 94 -6.96 8.48 -7.84
N ILE A 95 -7.33 9.06 -6.68
CA ILE A 95 -6.75 8.68 -5.40
C ILE A 95 -7.83 8.55 -4.33
N LEU A 96 -7.84 7.40 -3.65
CA LEU A 96 -8.67 7.17 -2.47
C LEU A 96 -7.81 7.27 -1.21
N TYR A 97 -8.24 8.11 -0.26
CA TYR A 97 -7.60 8.28 1.03
C TYR A 97 -8.51 7.78 2.17
N PRO A 98 -8.54 6.46 2.46
CA PRO A 98 -9.29 5.95 3.59
C PRO A 98 -8.61 6.33 4.91
N MET A 99 -9.38 6.88 5.84
CA MET A 99 -8.87 7.26 7.17
C MET A 99 -8.89 6.09 8.15
N LEU A 100 -7.79 5.34 8.20
CA LEU A 100 -7.70 4.04 8.87
C LEU A 100 -7.27 4.13 10.35
N TYR A 101 -7.64 5.20 11.04
CA TYR A 101 -7.23 5.44 12.42
C TYR A 101 -7.67 4.31 13.37
N PRO A 102 -6.76 3.53 13.98
CA PRO A 102 -7.13 2.39 14.82
C PRO A 102 -8.08 2.73 15.97
N SER A 103 -8.01 3.97 16.46
CA SER A 103 -8.87 4.56 17.49
C SER A 103 -10.34 4.71 17.09
N HIS A 104 -10.62 4.81 15.79
CA HIS A 104 -11.96 4.97 15.20
C HIS A 104 -12.56 3.64 14.75
N PHE A 105 -11.79 2.55 14.78
CA PHE A 105 -12.34 1.21 14.66
C PHE A 105 -12.99 0.78 15.97
N HIS A 106 -14.04 -0.04 15.88
CA HIS A 106 -14.64 -0.63 17.07
C HIS A 106 -13.58 -1.42 17.85
N ARG A 107 -13.62 -1.37 19.19
CA ARG A 107 -12.60 -2.04 20.05
C ARG A 107 -12.51 -3.55 19.81
N ASN A 108 -13.62 -4.19 19.41
CA ASN A 108 -13.64 -5.61 19.06
C ASN A 108 -13.12 -5.94 17.65
N PHE A 109 -12.83 -4.94 16.81
CA PHE A 109 -12.28 -5.20 15.49
C PHE A 109 -10.81 -5.57 15.62
N LYS A 110 -10.42 -6.77 15.16
CA LYS A 110 -9.05 -7.30 15.20
C LYS A 110 -8.45 -7.36 16.61
N LYS A 111 -9.27 -7.62 17.64
CA LYS A 111 -8.85 -7.58 19.05
C LYS A 111 -8.14 -8.84 19.55
N GLU A 112 -8.02 -9.86 18.70
CA GLU A 112 -7.52 -11.19 19.05
C GLU A 112 -5.99 -11.22 19.17
N VAL A 113 -5.33 -10.09 18.89
CA VAL A 113 -3.88 -9.91 18.86
C VAL A 113 -3.49 -8.65 19.65
N ASN A 114 -2.21 -8.47 19.94
CA ASN A 114 -1.70 -7.27 20.62
C ASN A 114 -1.88 -5.99 19.77
N GLU A 115 -1.67 -4.81 20.36
CA GLU A 115 -1.86 -3.52 19.69
C GLU A 115 -1.07 -3.39 18.39
N TYR A 116 0.21 -3.80 18.39
CA TYR A 116 1.05 -3.80 17.20
C TYR A 116 0.38 -4.54 16.03
N TRP A 117 0.03 -5.81 16.25
CA TRP A 117 -0.55 -6.65 15.21
C TRP A 117 -1.97 -6.20 14.85
N ARG A 118 -2.75 -5.71 15.82
CA ARG A 118 -4.07 -5.15 15.56
C ARG A 118 -3.97 -3.97 14.60
N ASN A 119 -3.07 -3.03 14.87
CA ASN A 119 -2.81 -1.88 13.99
C ASN A 119 -2.34 -2.35 12.61
N TYR A 120 -1.36 -3.26 12.55
CA TYR A 120 -0.91 -3.84 11.28
C TYR A 120 -2.06 -4.42 10.45
N TRP A 121 -2.91 -5.27 11.05
CA TRP A 121 -4.00 -5.94 10.33
C TRP A 121 -5.14 -5.01 9.94
N ILE A 122 -5.42 -3.97 10.73
CA ILE A 122 -6.36 -2.91 10.33
C ILE A 122 -5.92 -2.31 9.00
N TYR A 123 -4.65 -1.93 8.88
CA TYR A 123 -4.13 -1.30 7.68
C TYR A 123 -4.01 -2.29 6.51
N PHE A 124 -3.41 -3.46 6.75
CA PHE A 124 -3.20 -4.47 5.72
C PHE A 124 -4.52 -4.88 5.04
N ASP A 125 -5.52 -5.33 5.81
CA ASP A 125 -6.76 -5.82 5.20
C ASP A 125 -7.60 -4.68 4.61
N SER A 126 -7.61 -3.51 5.25
CA SER A 126 -8.35 -2.36 4.72
C SER A 126 -7.80 -1.91 3.37
N VAL A 127 -6.48 -1.94 3.17
CA VAL A 127 -5.86 -1.66 1.87
C VAL A 127 -6.25 -2.73 0.85
N LYS A 128 -6.22 -4.02 1.21
CA LYS A 128 -6.63 -5.10 0.30
C LYS A 128 -8.09 -4.97 -0.12
N GLU A 129 -8.99 -4.64 0.81
CA GLU A 129 -10.40 -4.39 0.50
C GLU A 129 -10.58 -3.12 -0.34
N ALA A 130 -9.84 -2.05 -0.08
CA ALA A 130 -9.87 -0.84 -0.89
C ALA A 130 -9.45 -1.10 -2.34
N ILE A 131 -8.36 -1.85 -2.56
CA ILE A 131 -7.90 -2.26 -3.90
C ILE A 131 -8.96 -3.10 -4.61
N LYS A 132 -9.59 -4.05 -3.91
CA LYS A 132 -10.63 -4.91 -4.48
C LYS A 132 -11.90 -4.12 -4.87
N LYS A 133 -12.24 -3.11 -4.08
CA LYS A 133 -13.48 -2.33 -4.22
C LYS A 133 -13.37 -1.17 -5.21
N SER A 134 -12.16 -0.69 -5.47
CA SER A 134 -11.90 0.45 -6.35
C SER A 134 -11.53 -0.03 -7.77
N PRO A 135 -11.81 0.77 -8.82
CA PRO A 135 -11.21 0.53 -10.13
C PRO A 135 -9.68 0.47 -10.03
N SER A 136 -9.04 -0.34 -10.87
CA SER A 136 -7.58 -0.56 -10.83
C SER A 136 -6.74 0.69 -11.13
N SER A 137 -7.35 1.73 -11.70
CA SER A 137 -6.71 3.03 -11.94
C SER A 137 -6.62 3.90 -10.68
N VAL A 138 -7.38 3.59 -9.62
CA VAL A 138 -7.43 4.39 -8.40
C VAL A 138 -6.30 3.99 -7.47
N LYS A 139 -5.43 4.95 -7.15
CA LYS A 139 -4.37 4.82 -6.14
C LYS A 139 -4.96 4.77 -4.74
N ILE A 140 -4.44 3.90 -3.88
CA ILE A 140 -4.89 3.74 -2.50
C ILE A 140 -3.82 4.32 -1.57
N THR A 141 -4.14 5.43 -0.89
CA THR A 141 -3.21 6.17 -0.02
C THR A 141 -3.85 6.41 1.36
N PRO A 142 -3.87 5.41 2.26
CA PRO A 142 -4.53 5.54 3.56
C PRO A 142 -3.89 6.59 4.46
N PHE A 143 -4.70 7.16 5.35
CA PHE A 143 -4.20 7.98 6.46
C PHE A 143 -3.77 7.11 7.65
N ILE A 144 -2.55 7.37 8.13
CA ILE A 144 -1.95 6.83 9.35
C ILE A 144 -2.35 7.69 10.55
N GLN A 145 -2.74 7.06 11.66
CA GLN A 145 -2.97 7.76 12.92
C GLN A 145 -1.64 8.20 13.50
N GLY A 146 -1.35 9.50 13.40
CA GLY A 146 -0.17 10.15 13.98
C GLY A 146 -0.41 10.78 15.35
N PHE A 147 -1.43 10.34 16.09
CA PHE A 147 -1.83 10.89 17.39
C PHE A 147 -2.23 9.76 18.37
N ASP A 148 -2.30 10.06 19.67
CA ASP A 148 -2.36 9.09 20.77
C ASP A 148 -3.76 8.65 21.21
N LEU A 149 -4.82 9.15 20.56
CA LEU A 149 -6.19 8.82 20.93
C LEU A 149 -6.40 7.31 20.99
N ARG A 150 -6.73 6.78 22.17
CA ARG A 150 -6.99 5.34 22.42
C ARG A 150 -5.82 4.41 22.04
N ALA A 151 -4.60 4.92 21.95
CA ALA A 151 -3.41 4.09 21.91
C ALA A 151 -3.11 3.53 23.32
N GLU A 152 -2.70 2.28 23.41
CA GLU A 152 -2.17 1.69 24.66
C GLU A 152 -0.78 2.26 24.94
N SER A 153 0.08 2.32 23.91
CA SER A 153 1.35 3.07 23.91
C SER A 153 1.46 3.89 22.63
N PHE A 154 1.74 5.18 22.75
CA PHE A 154 1.97 6.05 21.59
C PHE A 154 3.47 6.33 21.39
N ASP A 155 4.12 5.48 20.61
CA ASP A 155 5.54 5.53 20.30
C ASP A 155 5.80 5.28 18.80
N GLY A 156 7.08 5.15 18.43
CA GLY A 156 7.47 4.88 17.04
C GLY A 156 6.96 3.53 16.54
N GLU A 157 6.77 2.55 17.43
CA GLU A 157 6.28 1.21 17.08
C GLU A 157 4.80 1.25 16.72
N TYR A 158 4.01 2.03 17.46
CA TYR A 158 2.60 2.28 17.16
C TYR A 158 2.39 2.82 15.73
N ILE A 159 3.20 3.79 15.30
CA ILE A 159 3.11 4.35 13.94
C ILE A 159 3.72 3.38 12.91
N PHE A 160 4.83 2.74 13.25
CA PHE A 160 5.50 1.78 12.37
C PHE A 160 4.59 0.61 12.00
N SER A 161 3.84 0.05 12.95
CA SER A 161 2.94 -1.08 12.70
C SER A 161 1.88 -0.76 11.64
N GLN A 162 1.37 0.47 11.68
CA GLN A 162 0.36 0.96 10.74
C GLN A 162 0.94 1.11 9.32
N ILE A 163 2.13 1.72 9.21
CA ILE A 163 2.80 1.89 7.91
C ILE A 163 3.24 0.54 7.35
N ASN A 164 3.74 -0.36 8.19
CA ASN A 164 4.12 -1.70 7.78
C ASN A 164 2.92 -2.49 7.24
N GLY A 165 1.76 -2.41 7.90
CA GLY A 165 0.50 -2.97 7.40
C GLY A 165 0.09 -2.36 6.06
N THR A 166 0.19 -1.04 5.94
CA THR A 166 -0.12 -0.30 4.71
C THR A 166 0.72 -0.76 3.52
N LEU A 167 2.05 -0.77 3.67
CA LEU A 167 2.97 -1.17 2.60
C LEU A 167 2.83 -2.66 2.25
N SER A 168 2.64 -3.51 3.26
CA SER A 168 2.42 -4.94 3.05
C SER A 168 1.08 -5.22 2.35
N GLY A 169 0.08 -4.35 2.54
CA GLY A 169 -1.19 -4.36 1.83
C GLY A 169 -1.09 -3.95 0.36
N MET A 170 0.08 -3.47 -0.09
CA MET A 170 0.35 -2.94 -1.43
C MET A 170 -0.30 -1.59 -1.72
N ALA A 171 -0.44 -0.72 -0.72
CA ALA A 171 -0.87 0.65 -0.93
C ALA A 171 0.16 1.44 -1.77
N ASP A 172 -0.32 2.41 -2.55
CA ASP A 172 0.51 3.29 -3.38
C ASP A 172 1.29 4.33 -2.56
N GLY A 173 0.85 4.57 -1.33
CA GLY A 173 1.50 5.48 -0.39
C GLY A 173 0.74 5.54 0.93
N PHE A 174 1.05 6.55 1.74
CA PHE A 174 0.30 6.87 2.95
C PHE A 174 0.46 8.35 3.31
N VAL A 175 -0.48 8.87 4.10
CA VAL A 175 -0.40 10.20 4.71
C VAL A 175 -0.43 10.04 6.23
N ILE A 176 0.47 10.69 6.97
CA ILE A 176 0.39 10.70 8.43
C ILE A 176 -0.33 11.97 8.87
N TRP A 177 -1.40 11.85 9.64
CA TRP A 177 -2.14 13.00 10.14
C TRP A 177 -2.02 13.14 11.65
N ASN A 178 -1.75 14.38 12.09
CA ASN A 178 -1.79 14.77 13.49
C ASN A 178 -2.34 16.20 13.60
N ALA A 179 -3.45 16.37 14.32
CA ALA A 179 -4.09 17.67 14.55
C ALA A 179 -3.20 18.71 15.24
N SER A 180 -2.23 18.26 16.06
CA SER A 180 -1.26 19.14 16.72
C SER A 180 -0.07 19.52 15.83
N CYS A 181 0.01 18.97 14.61
CA CYS A 181 1.15 19.08 13.71
C CYS A 181 2.49 18.61 14.32
N ASN A 182 2.46 17.83 15.39
CA ASN A 182 3.66 17.25 16.01
C ASN A 182 3.97 15.88 15.40
N TYR A 183 5.07 15.78 14.66
CA TYR A 183 5.49 14.56 13.98
C TYR A 183 6.74 13.91 14.58
N SER A 184 7.14 14.28 15.80
CA SER A 184 8.35 13.74 16.45
C SER A 184 8.33 12.21 16.56
N THR A 185 7.21 11.63 17.00
CA THR A 185 7.03 10.17 17.06
C THR A 185 7.02 9.55 15.65
N SER A 186 6.39 10.22 14.69
CA SER A 186 6.32 9.76 13.29
C SER A 186 7.70 9.68 12.63
N TRP A 187 8.61 10.61 12.94
CA TRP A 187 9.96 10.59 12.41
C TRP A 187 10.74 9.34 12.82
N ASN A 188 10.57 8.87 14.06
CA ASN A 188 11.21 7.63 14.52
C ASN A 188 10.75 6.42 13.68
N ALA A 189 9.43 6.29 13.46
CA ALA A 189 8.87 5.22 12.64
C ALA A 189 9.38 5.29 11.18
N LEU A 190 9.41 6.48 10.58
CA LEU A 190 9.88 6.70 9.21
C LEU A 190 11.37 6.35 9.04
N LEU A 191 12.20 6.66 10.03
CA LEU A 191 13.61 6.25 10.03
C LEU A 191 13.75 4.73 10.04
N TRP A 192 12.92 4.03 10.84
CA TRP A 192 12.94 2.56 10.87
C TRP A 192 12.51 1.95 9.53
N ILE A 193 11.47 2.48 8.89
CA ILE A 193 11.00 2.04 7.57
C ILE A 193 12.08 2.25 6.52
N ARG A 194 12.67 3.45 6.46
CA ARG A 194 13.76 3.76 5.54
C ARG A 194 14.90 2.75 5.71
N ASN A 195 15.33 2.49 6.95
CA ASN A 195 16.40 1.55 7.23
C ASN A 195 16.03 0.11 6.84
N SER A 196 14.78 -0.30 7.05
CA SER A 196 14.28 -1.62 6.65
C SER A 196 14.22 -1.79 5.12
N ILE A 197 13.79 -0.77 4.37
CA ILE A 197 13.78 -0.77 2.90
C ILE A 197 15.21 -0.82 2.37
N LEU A 198 16.11 0.02 2.88
CA LEU A 198 17.52 0.04 2.47
C LEU A 198 18.20 -1.30 2.72
N ARG A 199 17.99 -1.90 3.90
CA ARG A 199 18.53 -3.23 4.23
C ARG A 199 18.02 -4.30 3.30
N ARG A 200 16.72 -4.33 2.98
CA ARG A 200 16.14 -5.29 2.01
C ARG A 200 16.74 -5.11 0.62
N SER A 201 16.89 -3.87 0.15
CA SER A 201 17.48 -3.56 -1.16
C SER A 201 18.93 -4.06 -1.25
N VAL A 202 19.74 -3.78 -0.23
CA VAL A 202 21.13 -4.27 -0.15
C VAL A 202 21.18 -5.79 -0.11
N GLN A 203 20.36 -6.44 0.73
CA GLN A 203 20.33 -7.89 0.83
C GLN A 203 19.90 -8.56 -0.48
N MET A 204 18.92 -7.99 -1.19
CA MET A 204 18.50 -8.48 -2.52
C MET A 204 19.63 -8.34 -3.55
N SER A 205 20.32 -7.19 -3.58
CA SER A 205 21.46 -6.96 -4.47
C SER A 205 22.59 -7.96 -4.21
N LEU A 206 22.96 -8.18 -2.94
CA LEU A 206 23.96 -9.17 -2.54
C LEU A 206 23.57 -10.59 -2.96
N ASN A 207 22.31 -10.98 -2.71
CA ASN A 207 21.80 -12.29 -3.11
C ASN A 207 21.84 -12.50 -4.63
N THR A 208 21.53 -11.47 -5.42
CA THR A 208 21.63 -11.51 -6.88
C THR A 208 23.07 -11.67 -7.33
N ARG A 209 24.00 -10.86 -6.80
CA ARG A 209 25.43 -10.96 -7.11
C ARG A 209 26.02 -12.32 -6.74
N MET A 210 25.67 -12.86 -5.58
CA MET A 210 26.11 -14.20 -5.17
C MET A 210 25.61 -15.29 -6.13
N LYS A 211 24.37 -15.19 -6.63
CA LYS A 211 23.85 -16.13 -7.64
C LYS A 211 24.61 -16.01 -8.96
N GLU A 212 24.93 -14.81 -9.41
CA GLU A 212 25.70 -14.58 -10.64
C GLU A 212 27.13 -15.12 -10.52
N GLU A 213 27.83 -14.84 -9.42
CA GLU A 213 29.17 -15.37 -9.18
C GLU A 213 29.16 -16.90 -9.04
N GLY A 214 28.16 -17.47 -8.36
CA GLY A 214 27.96 -18.92 -8.30
C GLY A 214 27.81 -19.56 -9.68
N ARG A 215 27.01 -18.94 -10.58
CA ARG A 215 26.88 -19.41 -11.98
C ARG A 215 28.20 -19.29 -12.75
N ARG A 216 28.93 -18.18 -12.59
CA ARG A 216 30.25 -17.99 -13.23
C ARG A 216 31.25 -19.06 -12.78
N TYR A 217 31.28 -19.37 -11.50
CA TYR A 217 32.13 -20.44 -10.96
C TYR A 217 31.78 -21.80 -11.56
N GLN A 218 30.49 -22.17 -11.57
CA GLN A 218 30.02 -23.43 -12.17
C GLN A 218 30.39 -23.54 -13.67
N ASN A 219 30.21 -22.47 -14.43
CA ASN A 219 30.57 -22.45 -15.86
C ASN A 219 32.08 -22.61 -16.06
N LYS A 220 32.91 -21.92 -15.26
CA LYS A 220 34.37 -22.04 -15.35
C LYS A 220 34.85 -23.46 -15.01
N VAL A 221 34.26 -24.10 -14.00
CA VAL A 221 34.55 -25.50 -13.67
C VAL A 221 34.15 -26.43 -14.81
N LEU A 222 32.98 -26.23 -15.41
CA LEU A 222 32.53 -27.01 -16.57
C LEU A 222 33.47 -26.84 -17.77
N GLU A 223 33.89 -25.62 -18.09
CA GLU A 223 34.85 -25.34 -19.16
C GLU A 223 36.19 -26.04 -18.92
N GLN A 224 36.69 -26.04 -17.68
CA GLN A 224 37.92 -26.74 -17.30
C GLN A 224 37.79 -28.25 -17.46
N LEU A 225 36.68 -28.84 -17.04
CA LEU A 225 36.40 -30.27 -17.21
C LEU A 225 36.31 -30.65 -18.69
N LEU A 226 35.59 -29.88 -19.50
CA LEU A 226 35.49 -30.10 -20.95
C LEU A 226 36.85 -29.95 -21.65
N ALA A 227 37.69 -29.01 -21.20
CA ALA A 227 39.05 -28.87 -21.72
C ALA A 227 39.94 -30.07 -21.35
N GLN A 228 39.84 -30.58 -20.12
CA GLN A 228 40.53 -31.80 -19.69
C GLN A 228 40.08 -33.03 -20.48
N GLU A 229 38.77 -33.21 -20.69
CA GLU A 229 38.26 -34.30 -21.55
C GLU A 229 38.77 -34.21 -22.98
N LYS A 230 38.83 -33.00 -23.57
CA LYS A 230 39.39 -32.81 -24.92
C LYS A 230 40.87 -33.17 -24.99
N ILE A 231 41.66 -32.81 -23.97
CA ILE A 231 43.08 -33.19 -23.88
C ILE A 231 43.22 -34.71 -23.71
N GLN A 232 42.39 -35.33 -22.87
CA GLN A 232 42.40 -36.78 -22.65
C GLN A 232 42.01 -37.55 -23.91
N LYS A 233 40.97 -37.10 -24.65
CA LYS A 233 40.58 -37.66 -25.95
C LYS A 233 41.65 -37.46 -27.03
N LYS A 234 42.41 -36.35 -26.98
CA LYS A 234 43.52 -36.09 -27.92
C LYS A 234 44.75 -36.97 -27.61
N ASN A 235 44.93 -37.36 -26.34
CA ASN A 235 45.97 -38.28 -25.90
C ASN A 235 45.58 -39.77 -26.00
N LEU A 236 44.30 -40.07 -26.25
CA LEU A 236 43.77 -41.42 -26.48
C LEU A 236 43.60 -41.68 -27.99
N THR A 237 44.71 -41.94 -28.67
CA THR A 237 44.70 -42.94 -29.75
C THR A 237 44.69 -44.32 -29.10
N MET A 238 43.50 -44.81 -28.77
CA MET A 238 43.03 -46.22 -28.66
C MET A 238 41.74 -46.26 -27.82
N PRO A 239 40.75 -47.11 -28.14
CA PRO A 239 39.37 -46.92 -27.68
C PRO A 239 39.12 -47.54 -26.30
N GLN A 240 38.39 -46.82 -25.44
CA GLN A 240 37.43 -47.43 -24.52
C GLN A 240 36.43 -46.39 -23.98
N THR A 241 35.16 -46.76 -24.03
CA THR A 241 33.97 -46.00 -23.62
C THR A 241 33.61 -46.32 -22.17
N HIS A 242 33.42 -45.30 -21.32
CA HIS A 242 32.42 -45.32 -20.25
C HIS A 242 31.97 -43.89 -19.89
N SER A 243 30.66 -43.72 -19.72
CA SER A 243 29.96 -42.43 -19.62
C SER A 243 30.05 -41.83 -18.21
N LEU A 244 30.40 -40.55 -18.10
CA LEU A 244 30.60 -39.80 -16.83
C LEU A 244 29.39 -38.91 -16.47
N ILE A 245 28.16 -39.26 -16.87
CA ILE A 245 27.01 -38.36 -16.73
C ILE A 245 26.29 -38.48 -15.35
N ASP A 246 26.58 -39.48 -14.53
CA ASP A 246 25.79 -39.78 -13.30
C ASP A 246 26.20 -39.03 -12.01
N SER A 247 26.96 -37.93 -12.08
CA SER A 247 27.47 -37.23 -10.89
C SER A 247 26.93 -35.81 -10.65
N LEU A 248 25.69 -35.52 -11.04
CA LEU A 248 25.04 -34.24 -10.71
C LEU A 248 24.29 -34.31 -9.36
N PRO A 249 24.52 -33.37 -8.41
CA PRO A 249 23.78 -33.33 -7.15
C PRO A 249 22.33 -32.87 -7.37
N LEU A 250 21.37 -33.61 -6.82
CA LEU A 250 19.95 -33.27 -6.77
C LEU A 250 19.69 -31.93 -6.05
N LEU A 251 18.99 -31.02 -6.73
CA LEU A 251 18.47 -29.76 -6.19
C LEU A 251 17.47 -30.04 -5.04
N LYS A 252 17.91 -29.89 -3.78
CA LYS A 252 17.01 -29.87 -2.63
C LYS A 252 16.15 -28.61 -2.66
N THR A 253 14.84 -28.80 -2.61
CA THR A 253 13.83 -27.73 -2.46
C THR A 253 13.98 -27.03 -1.12
N ARG A 254 14.23 -25.71 -1.14
CA ARG A 254 14.26 -24.86 0.07
C ARG A 254 12.83 -24.51 0.48
N LYS A 255 12.41 -24.94 1.68
CA LYS A 255 11.22 -24.40 2.36
C LYS A 255 11.46 -22.91 2.66
N ILE A 256 10.52 -22.05 2.26
CA ILE A 256 10.51 -20.64 2.58
C ILE A 256 9.83 -20.48 3.94
N TYR A 257 10.58 -20.03 4.94
CA TYR A 257 10.01 -19.52 6.19
C TYR A 257 9.87 -17.99 6.08
N PRO A 258 8.79 -17.39 6.62
CA PRO A 258 8.72 -15.94 6.77
C PRO A 258 9.82 -15.47 7.74
N ASP A 259 10.55 -14.42 7.35
CA ASP A 259 11.70 -13.84 8.05
C ASP A 259 11.27 -13.17 9.37
N PRO A 260 11.82 -13.55 10.54
CA PRO A 260 11.40 -13.08 11.86
C PRO A 260 12.02 -11.72 12.25
N MET A 261 12.41 -10.87 11.31
CA MET A 261 13.10 -9.59 11.61
C MET A 261 12.19 -8.38 11.42
N ILE A 262 11.20 -8.30 12.30
CA ILE A 262 10.62 -7.07 12.84
C ILE A 262 10.56 -7.34 14.36
N PRO A 263 10.97 -6.39 15.23
CA PRO A 263 11.02 -6.62 16.68
C PRO A 263 9.80 -7.34 17.24
#